data_AF-X8JV26-F1
#
_entry.id   AF-X8JV26-F1
#
_cell.length_a   1.000
_cell.length_b   1.000
_cell.length_c   1.000
_cell.angle_alpha   90.00
_cell.angle_beta   90.00
_cell.angle_gamma   90.00
#
_symmetry.space_group_name_H-M   'P 1'
#
loop_
_entity.id
_entity.type
_entity.pdbx_description
1 polymer ?
#
loop_
_entity_poly.entity_id
_entity_poly.type
_entity_poly.pdbx_seq_one_letter_code
_entity_poly.pdbx_strand_id
1 'polypeptide(L)'
;MSTEDKPPAQNTLTVDEVRSYILRADATAPCSVADIHAVPEALKGFFDYTNLDIYWLGSVPCRTVHIVGLLVETVEYESRSIYLVDDGTASVNCLKKRPVRMTIEELGEGSLFHKSRGFEVGDTVSVIGKIEFYKKGRQVYVSSIEKCASSNAEPQHLLHVLEQHRNVYSRPFTIPPLPAVPSTPKKAARDNSQPSYASSMASSPITVTCSSPVVSPKKDKHRLRHPSRLRSKDLNENVFRMYLSHIIISTLPIPEYTSQDTSSLEPMLENVGSSTPRYSQTIAVTGSPTQTPTRPSRPPMDSIGSPTPRKPAGSLSTETSTTPTLGVTLSYLRRVQVLSDLARRVVDHVAHERDKAMRHAERSARAKYEASQLKTSERVVASSINASSEPRASKTARTKRLFEAALRTLVSEGELTLFDGPRRQVPSFSGLSERAALTPSGIWHDMTNTTTSSTMSTASTALNAPSCFDLETISEDDGHSTEILSDPSDSEDAYVPLTPQVLRPVMLAALRRSLLTQRGGVDLKSWTKALRSDGQWARIPDLVVKETIDTLREEEWISRVGPDRWDFTRGSWARSLKLS
;
A
#
# COMPACT_ATOMS: atom_id res chain seq x y z
N MET A 1 50.18 -32.69 8.37
CA MET A 1 49.25 -31.85 7.58
C MET A 1 47.89 -32.02 8.21
N SER A 2 47.51 -31.08 9.07
CA SER A 2 46.22 -31.09 9.77
C SER A 2 45.22 -30.38 8.89
N THR A 3 44.14 -31.06 8.52
CA THR A 3 43.01 -30.49 7.79
C THR A 3 42.31 -29.50 8.71
N GLU A 4 42.40 -28.20 8.40
CA GLU A 4 41.60 -27.16 9.05
C GLU A 4 40.12 -27.42 8.74
N ASP A 5 39.37 -27.90 9.73
CA ASP A 5 37.92 -27.96 9.70
C ASP A 5 37.38 -26.52 9.64
N LYS A 6 36.99 -26.11 8.44
CA LYS A 6 36.30 -24.84 8.21
C LYS A 6 35.00 -24.85 9.03
N PRO A 7 34.78 -23.89 9.95
CA PRO A 7 33.56 -23.87 10.76
C PRO A 7 32.34 -23.81 9.83
N PRO A 8 31.26 -24.56 10.15
CA PRO A 8 30.06 -24.60 9.33
C PRO A 8 29.53 -23.17 9.15
N ALA A 9 29.15 -22.83 7.91
CA ALA A 9 28.61 -21.52 7.58
C ALA A 9 27.45 -21.19 8.53
N GLN A 10 27.52 -20.04 9.20
CA GLN A 10 26.43 -19.58 10.06
C GLN A 10 25.19 -19.40 9.19
N ASN A 11 24.15 -20.18 9.46
CA ASN A 11 22.88 -20.07 8.76
C ASN A 11 22.29 -18.68 9.01
N THR A 12 22.48 -17.77 8.07
CA THR A 12 21.86 -16.45 8.08
C THR A 12 20.35 -16.62 7.90
N LEU A 13 19.57 -16.23 8.90
CA LEU A 13 18.11 -16.26 8.83
C LEU A 13 17.62 -15.41 7.66
N THR A 14 16.77 -15.99 6.82
CA THR A 14 16.16 -15.26 5.72
C THR A 14 15.05 -14.34 6.25
N VAL A 15 14.78 -13.26 5.52
CA VAL A 15 13.75 -12.29 5.91
C VAL A 15 12.36 -12.94 5.99
N ASP A 16 12.07 -13.89 5.11
CA ASP A 16 10.77 -14.57 5.07
C ASP A 16 10.58 -15.55 6.23
N GLU A 17 11.66 -16.18 6.70
CA GLU A 17 11.63 -17.00 7.93
C GLU A 17 11.35 -16.12 9.16
N VAL A 18 12.01 -14.97 9.27
CA VAL A 18 11.76 -14.00 10.35
C VAL A 18 10.32 -13.49 10.31
N ARG A 19 9.82 -13.12 9.13
CA ARG A 19 8.41 -12.72 8.93
C ARG A 19 7.45 -13.82 9.35
N SER A 20 7.72 -15.06 8.95
CA SER A 20 6.88 -16.20 9.31
C SER A 20 6.87 -16.42 10.82
N TYR A 21 8.02 -16.26 11.48
CA TYR A 21 8.13 -16.38 12.93
C TYR A 21 7.31 -15.33 13.68
N ILE A 22 7.49 -14.03 13.40
CA ILE A 22 6.82 -12.94 14.15
C ILE A 22 5.30 -12.92 13.98
N LEU A 23 4.76 -13.64 13.00
CA LEU A 23 3.32 -13.79 12.78
C LEU A 23 2.72 -14.94 13.60
N ARG A 24 3.54 -15.79 14.23
CA ARG A 24 3.06 -16.85 15.10
C ARG A 24 2.47 -16.27 16.38
N ALA A 25 1.46 -16.94 16.93
CA ALA A 25 0.85 -16.53 18.19
C ALA A 25 1.80 -16.67 19.40
N ASP A 26 2.73 -17.62 19.33
CA ASP A 26 3.75 -17.85 20.35
C ASP A 26 4.96 -16.91 20.24
N ALA A 27 5.07 -16.13 19.15
CA ALA A 27 6.08 -15.07 18.99
C ALA A 27 5.68 -13.77 19.72
N THR A 28 5.14 -13.90 20.93
CA THR A 28 4.83 -12.77 21.82
C THR A 28 5.99 -12.56 22.77
N ALA A 29 6.66 -11.41 22.67
CA ALA A 29 7.85 -11.12 23.47
C ALA A 29 7.47 -10.47 24.81
N PRO A 30 7.74 -11.11 25.97
CA PRO A 30 7.60 -10.44 27.26
C PRO A 30 8.66 -9.35 27.39
N CYS A 31 8.25 -8.12 27.65
CA CYS A 31 9.18 -6.99 27.77
C CYS A 31 8.71 -5.97 28.81
N SER A 32 9.59 -5.01 29.12
CA SER A 32 9.24 -3.81 29.88
C SER A 32 8.74 -2.71 28.93
N VAL A 33 8.15 -1.66 29.50
CA VAL A 33 7.74 -0.48 28.73
C VAL A 33 8.96 0.31 28.24
N ALA A 34 10.03 0.38 29.03
CA ALA A 34 11.30 0.98 28.59
C ALA A 34 11.87 0.26 27.36
N ASP A 35 11.77 -1.08 27.31
CA ASP A 35 12.20 -1.86 26.13
C ASP A 35 11.44 -1.41 24.88
N ILE A 36 10.12 -1.28 24.96
CA ILE A 36 9.28 -0.81 23.84
C ILE A 36 9.82 0.53 23.32
N HIS A 37 10.12 1.48 24.20
CA HIS A 37 10.66 2.79 23.82
C HIS A 37 12.11 2.74 23.30
N ALA A 38 12.88 1.73 23.67
CA ALA A 38 14.26 1.57 23.23
C ALA A 38 14.40 0.83 21.89
N VAL A 39 13.40 0.04 21.47
CA VAL A 39 13.54 -0.84 20.29
C VAL A 39 13.86 -0.06 19.01
N PRO A 40 15.02 -0.26 18.36
CA PRO A 40 15.34 0.42 17.11
C PRO A 40 14.29 0.14 16.02
N GLU A 41 13.91 1.16 15.24
CA GLU A 41 13.13 0.97 14.02
C GLU A 41 14.06 0.38 12.95
N ALA A 42 14.30 -0.93 12.99
CA ALA A 42 15.36 -1.53 12.17
C ALA A 42 15.06 -1.55 10.65
N LEU A 43 13.78 -1.47 10.23
CA LEU A 43 13.39 -1.85 8.85
C LEU A 43 12.29 -0.99 8.22
N LYS A 44 12.07 0.24 8.68
CA LYS A 44 10.98 1.09 8.15
C LYS A 44 11.18 1.61 6.72
N GLY A 45 12.34 1.36 6.08
CA GLY A 45 12.64 1.83 4.73
C GLY A 45 13.07 0.76 3.72
N PHE A 46 13.35 -0.48 4.14
CA PHE A 46 13.94 -1.47 3.23
C PHE A 46 12.91 -2.36 2.51
N PHE A 47 11.68 -2.49 3.05
CA PHE A 47 10.61 -3.30 2.47
C PHE A 47 9.27 -2.57 2.47
N ASP A 48 9.22 -1.45 1.75
CA ASP A 48 8.09 -0.51 1.69
C ASP A 48 6.75 -1.18 1.30
N TYR A 49 6.80 -2.33 0.63
CA TYR A 49 5.61 -3.04 0.18
C TYR A 49 4.94 -3.93 1.23
N THR A 50 5.64 -4.37 2.27
CA THR A 50 5.07 -5.39 3.20
C THR A 50 4.40 -4.82 4.45
N ASN A 51 4.62 -3.54 4.80
CA ASN A 51 3.97 -2.88 5.96
C ASN A 51 4.02 -3.68 7.28
N LEU A 52 4.98 -4.59 7.42
CA LEU A 52 5.17 -5.36 8.63
C LEU A 52 6.13 -4.58 9.51
N ASP A 53 5.60 -4.02 10.60
CA ASP A 53 6.41 -3.41 11.64
C ASP A 53 7.15 -4.51 12.40
N ILE A 54 8.41 -4.76 12.02
CA ILE A 54 9.33 -5.69 12.69
C ILE A 54 10.23 -4.88 13.63
N TYR A 55 10.23 -5.27 14.89
CA TYR A 55 11.02 -4.67 15.96
C TYR A 55 12.04 -5.70 16.47
N TRP A 56 13.18 -5.26 17.00
CA TRP A 56 14.21 -6.14 17.55
C TRP A 56 14.43 -5.87 19.03
N LEU A 57 14.03 -6.81 19.89
CA LEU A 57 14.34 -6.80 21.31
C LEU A 57 15.67 -7.53 21.51
N GLY A 58 16.75 -6.75 21.56
CA GLY A 58 18.10 -7.27 21.45
C GLY A 58 18.29 -7.98 20.10
N SER A 59 18.48 -9.29 20.16
CA SER A 59 18.63 -10.18 19.00
C SER A 59 17.34 -10.81 18.51
N VAL A 60 16.21 -10.66 19.21
CA VAL A 60 14.97 -11.38 18.90
C VAL A 60 14.01 -10.48 18.11
N PRO A 61 13.56 -10.90 16.92
CA PRO A 61 12.56 -10.16 16.18
C PRO A 61 11.19 -10.34 16.84
N CYS A 62 10.48 -9.25 17.03
CA CYS A 62 9.16 -9.23 17.64
C CYS A 62 8.22 -8.25 16.92
N ARG A 63 6.93 -8.54 17.00
CA ARG A 63 5.84 -7.65 16.53
C ARG A 63 4.80 -7.48 17.63
N THR A 64 4.52 -8.56 18.35
CA THR A 64 3.60 -8.62 19.47
C THR A 64 4.40 -8.67 20.77
N VAL A 65 4.01 -7.85 21.74
CA VAL A 65 4.61 -7.78 23.06
C VAL A 65 3.61 -8.12 24.15
N HIS A 66 4.14 -8.58 25.28
CA HIS A 66 3.41 -8.80 26.52
C HIS A 66 4.02 -7.92 27.62
N ILE A 67 3.22 -7.03 28.18
CA ILE A 67 3.59 -6.15 29.29
C ILE A 67 2.61 -6.34 30.44
N VAL A 68 3.09 -6.14 31.67
CA VAL A 68 2.26 -6.11 32.88
C VAL A 68 2.63 -4.85 33.66
N GLY A 69 1.63 -4.06 34.05
CA GLY A 69 1.85 -2.81 34.77
C GLY A 69 0.57 -2.25 35.36
N LEU A 70 0.68 -1.11 36.04
CA LEU A 70 -0.41 -0.36 36.63
C LEU A 70 -1.13 0.48 35.58
N LEU A 71 -2.47 0.45 35.61
CA LEU A 71 -3.31 1.29 34.77
C LEU A 71 -3.41 2.70 35.38
N VAL A 72 -2.72 3.66 34.77
CA VAL A 72 -2.62 5.05 35.27
C VAL A 72 -3.76 5.93 34.76
N GLU A 73 -4.14 5.77 33.49
CA GLU A 73 -5.16 6.60 32.85
C GLU A 73 -6.02 5.75 31.91
N THR A 74 -7.32 6.05 31.85
CA THR A 74 -8.23 5.48 30.85
C THR A 74 -8.98 6.60 30.15
N VAL A 75 -8.81 6.69 28.84
CA VAL A 75 -9.53 7.64 28.00
C VAL A 75 -10.42 6.88 27.03
N GLU A 76 -11.72 7.10 27.13
CA GLU A 76 -12.70 6.46 26.27
C GLU A 76 -13.16 7.39 25.15
N TYR A 77 -13.11 6.89 23.92
CA TYR A 77 -13.70 7.51 22.74
C TYR A 77 -14.81 6.61 22.20
N GLU A 78 -15.59 7.15 21.27
CA GLU A 78 -16.67 6.44 20.59
C GLU A 78 -16.19 5.13 19.93
N SER A 79 -15.05 5.18 19.22
CA SER A 79 -14.55 4.04 18.43
C SER A 79 -13.36 3.30 19.06
N ARG A 80 -12.85 3.75 20.21
CA ARG A 80 -11.64 3.19 20.83
C ARG A 80 -11.51 3.57 22.31
N SER A 81 -10.77 2.77 23.06
CA SER A 81 -10.27 3.10 24.40
C SER A 81 -8.75 3.22 24.35
N ILE A 82 -8.20 4.17 25.10
CA ILE A 82 -6.75 4.34 25.29
C ILE A 82 -6.48 4.13 26.79
N TYR A 83 -5.57 3.22 27.10
CA TYR A 83 -5.14 2.89 28.45
C TYR A 83 -3.68 3.32 28.59
N LEU A 84 -3.33 4.14 29.57
CA LEU A 84 -1.93 4.44 29.88
C LEU A 84 -1.45 3.43 30.93
N VAL A 85 -0.48 2.60 30.56
CA VAL A 85 0.06 1.54 31.43
C VAL A 85 1.50 1.89 31.80
N ASP A 86 1.83 1.81 33.09
CA ASP A 86 3.14 2.07 33.67
C ASP A 86 3.62 0.83 34.43
N ASP A 87 4.79 0.31 34.10
CA ASP A 87 5.40 -0.87 34.75
C ASP A 87 6.57 -0.49 35.68
N GLY A 88 6.69 0.79 36.04
CA GLY A 88 7.78 1.35 36.82
C GLY A 88 9.05 1.63 36.02
N THR A 89 9.15 1.18 34.76
CA THR A 89 10.29 1.49 33.88
C THR A 89 9.99 2.67 32.95
N ALA A 90 8.74 2.77 32.47
CA ALA A 90 8.19 3.86 31.69
C ALA A 90 6.68 3.67 31.52
N SER A 91 6.01 4.64 30.89
CA SER A 91 4.59 4.52 30.54
C SER A 91 4.36 4.44 29.02
N VAL A 92 3.31 3.71 28.61
CA VAL A 92 2.95 3.54 27.19
C VAL A 92 1.44 3.54 27.00
N ASN A 93 1.01 4.18 25.91
CA ASN A 93 -0.38 4.17 25.48
C ASN A 93 -0.73 2.82 24.85
N CYS A 94 -1.75 2.18 25.41
CA CYS A 94 -2.31 0.92 24.96
C CYS A 94 -3.70 1.18 24.33
N LEU A 95 -3.79 1.09 23.00
CA LEU A 95 -4.99 1.42 22.23
C LEU A 95 -5.82 0.17 21.92
N LYS A 96 -7.07 0.13 22.39
CA LYS A 96 -8.03 -0.94 22.11
C LYS A 96 -9.17 -0.43 21.24
N LYS A 97 -9.23 -0.85 19.98
CA LYS A 97 -10.34 -0.51 19.07
C LYS A 97 -11.63 -1.19 19.51
N ARG A 98 -12.70 -0.40 19.64
CA ARG A 98 -14.05 -0.90 19.92
C ARG A 98 -14.69 -1.36 18.61
N PRO A 99 -15.36 -2.53 18.58
CA PRO A 99 -16.20 -2.88 17.45
C PRO A 99 -17.31 -1.83 17.34
N VAL A 100 -17.43 -1.18 16.18
CA VAL A 100 -18.46 -0.18 15.88
C VAL A 100 -19.81 -0.90 15.73
N ARG A 101 -20.38 -1.32 16.84
CA ARG A 101 -21.71 -1.93 16.92
C ARG A 101 -22.28 -1.66 18.30
N MET A 102 -22.79 -0.46 18.50
CA MET A 102 -24.01 -0.29 19.29
C MET A 102 -24.86 0.75 18.57
N THR A 103 -26.00 0.29 18.07
CA THR A 103 -27.10 1.14 17.62
C THR A 103 -27.59 1.95 18.81
N ILE A 104 -27.86 3.24 18.57
CA ILE A 104 -28.29 4.25 19.55
C ILE A 104 -29.57 3.84 20.34
N GLU A 105 -30.29 2.82 19.88
CA GLU A 105 -31.59 2.42 20.42
C GLU A 105 -31.52 1.60 21.72
N GLU A 106 -30.34 1.12 22.14
CA GLU A 106 -30.16 0.45 23.45
C GLU A 106 -29.76 1.44 24.57
N LEU A 107 -29.73 2.75 24.30
CA LEU A 107 -29.49 3.80 25.30
C LEU A 107 -30.78 4.11 26.09
N GLY A 108 -31.19 3.18 26.95
CA GLY A 108 -32.10 3.53 28.04
C GLY A 108 -31.44 4.58 28.95
N GLU A 109 -32.19 5.62 29.32
CA GLU A 109 -31.79 6.85 30.05
C GLU A 109 -31.13 6.66 31.45
N GLY A 110 -30.70 5.45 31.81
CA GLY A 110 -29.98 5.15 33.06
C GLY A 110 -28.68 4.37 32.88
N SER A 111 -28.21 4.15 31.65
CA SER A 111 -27.05 3.30 31.44
C SER A 111 -25.75 4.03 31.76
N LEU A 112 -25.08 3.52 32.81
CA LEU A 112 -23.70 3.76 33.28
C LEU A 112 -22.63 3.49 32.19
N PHE A 113 -22.79 4.03 30.98
CA PHE A 113 -21.89 3.89 29.84
C PHE A 113 -20.51 4.54 30.04
N HIS A 114 -20.19 5.00 31.25
CA HIS A 114 -18.86 5.52 31.62
C HIS A 114 -18.13 4.66 32.66
N LYS A 115 -18.70 3.52 33.12
CA LYS A 115 -17.87 2.51 33.77
C LYS A 115 -17.13 1.74 32.70
N SER A 116 -15.87 2.14 32.49
CA SER A 116 -14.87 1.38 31.75
C SER A 116 -15.03 -0.10 32.09
N ARG A 117 -15.34 -0.92 31.06
CA ARG A 117 -15.71 -2.35 31.17
C ARG A 117 -14.68 -3.17 31.97
N GLY A 118 -14.75 -3.12 33.29
CA GLY A 118 -13.97 -3.93 34.23
C GLY A 118 -12.55 -3.47 34.54
N PHE A 119 -12.15 -2.25 34.18
CA PHE A 119 -10.82 -1.71 34.51
C PHE A 119 -10.95 -0.34 35.17
N GLU A 120 -10.36 -0.21 36.36
CA GLU A 120 -10.29 1.03 37.11
C GLU A 120 -8.84 1.50 37.20
N VAL A 121 -8.63 2.82 37.25
CA VAL A 121 -7.28 3.38 37.47
C VAL A 121 -6.74 2.84 38.80
N GLY A 122 -5.49 2.35 38.77
CA GLY A 122 -4.85 1.64 39.87
C GLY A 122 -4.88 0.11 39.74
N ASP A 123 -5.65 -0.45 38.81
CA ASP A 123 -5.61 -1.89 38.53
C ASP A 123 -4.29 -2.31 37.90
N THR A 124 -3.72 -3.43 38.36
CA THR A 124 -2.63 -4.11 37.63
C THR A 124 -3.23 -4.87 36.45
N VAL A 125 -2.73 -4.59 35.24
CA VAL A 125 -3.24 -5.18 34.00
C VAL A 125 -2.14 -5.90 33.23
N SER A 126 -2.52 -7.02 32.60
CA SER A 126 -1.70 -7.76 31.65
C SER A 126 -2.16 -7.40 30.24
N VAL A 127 -1.27 -6.83 29.44
CA VAL A 127 -1.56 -6.35 28.08
C VAL A 127 -0.73 -7.12 27.07
N ILE A 128 -1.42 -7.73 26.11
CA ILE A 128 -0.81 -8.30 24.91
C ILE A 128 -1.24 -7.46 23.71
N GLY A 129 -0.29 -7.06 22.87
CA GLY A 129 -0.61 -6.26 21.71
C GLY A 129 0.55 -6.04 20.75
N LYS A 130 0.23 -5.46 19.59
CA LYS A 130 1.21 -5.13 18.55
C LYS A 130 1.84 -3.78 18.85
N ILE A 131 3.17 -3.65 18.75
CA ILE A 131 3.82 -2.33 18.78
C ILE A 131 3.45 -1.56 17.50
N GLU A 132 3.04 -0.31 17.63
CA GLU A 132 2.83 0.61 16.52
C GLU A 132 3.49 1.97 16.80
N PHE A 133 4.01 2.61 15.75
CA PHE A 133 4.50 3.97 15.83
C PHE A 133 3.38 4.96 15.50
N TYR A 134 3.08 5.88 16.42
CA TYR A 134 2.06 6.90 16.24
C TYR A 134 2.60 8.29 16.55
N LYS A 135 2.53 9.17 15.54
CA LYS A 135 3.09 10.53 15.55
C LYS A 135 4.60 10.55 15.82
N LYS A 136 5.00 10.59 17.09
CA LYS A 136 6.39 10.70 17.56
C LYS A 136 6.75 9.70 18.66
N GLY A 137 5.82 8.81 19.01
CA GLY A 137 6.00 7.85 20.08
C GLY A 137 5.51 6.47 19.67
N ARG A 138 5.85 5.48 20.49
CA ARG A 138 5.33 4.12 20.35
C ARG A 138 4.09 3.96 21.20
N GLN A 139 3.18 3.15 20.71
CA GLN A 139 1.97 2.72 21.39
C GLN A 139 1.76 1.22 21.15
N VAL A 140 0.95 0.58 21.99
CA VAL A 140 0.61 -0.83 21.86
C VAL A 140 -0.83 -0.95 21.38
N TYR A 141 -1.05 -1.54 20.21
CA TYR A 141 -2.37 -1.89 19.73
C TYR A 141 -2.83 -3.18 20.40
N VAL A 142 -3.74 -3.05 21.36
CA VAL A 142 -4.15 -4.11 22.29
C VAL A 142 -4.93 -5.21 21.56
N SER A 143 -4.41 -6.44 21.61
CA SER A 143 -5.14 -7.66 21.24
C SER A 143 -5.91 -8.22 22.43
N SER A 144 -5.25 -8.32 23.59
CA SER A 144 -5.88 -8.69 24.88
C SER A 144 -5.43 -7.75 26.00
N ILE A 145 -6.34 -7.42 26.90
CA ILE A 145 -6.05 -6.75 28.16
C ILE A 145 -6.90 -7.42 29.23
N GLU A 146 -6.25 -7.85 30.30
CA GLU A 146 -6.83 -8.64 31.39
C GLU A 146 -6.39 -8.06 32.73
N LYS A 147 -7.29 -8.09 33.72
CA LYS A 147 -6.98 -7.63 35.08
C LYS A 147 -6.20 -8.74 35.78
N CYS A 148 -5.04 -8.41 36.33
CA CYS A 148 -4.23 -9.36 37.09
C CYS A 148 -4.92 -9.66 38.42
N ALA A 149 -5.08 -10.95 38.76
CA ALA A 149 -5.67 -11.37 40.03
C ALA A 149 -4.70 -11.23 41.22
N SER A 150 -3.38 -11.29 40.93
CA SER A 150 -2.32 -11.22 41.94
C SER A 150 -1.71 -9.82 41.97
N SER A 151 -1.53 -9.27 43.18
CA SER A 151 -0.77 -8.03 43.40
C SER A 151 0.72 -8.17 43.05
N ASN A 152 1.24 -9.40 43.00
CA ASN A 152 2.64 -9.68 42.69
C ASN A 152 2.87 -9.91 41.19
N ALA A 153 1.86 -9.75 40.33
CA ALA A 153 1.97 -10.02 38.91
C ALA A 153 3.02 -9.14 38.21
N GLU A 154 3.08 -7.85 38.56
CA GLU A 154 4.04 -6.89 38.00
C GLU A 154 5.51 -7.23 38.36
N PRO A 155 5.91 -7.38 39.64
CA PRO A 155 7.29 -7.72 39.95
C PRO A 155 7.69 -9.11 39.43
N GLN A 156 6.77 -10.07 39.37
CA GLN A 156 7.04 -11.38 38.76
C GLN A 156 7.28 -11.26 37.25
N HIS A 157 6.50 -10.44 36.54
CA HIS A 157 6.71 -10.16 35.12
C HIS A 157 8.06 -9.48 34.89
N LEU A 158 8.42 -8.47 35.68
CA LEU A 158 9.72 -7.79 35.55
C LEU A 158 10.91 -8.73 35.79
N LEU A 159 10.82 -9.62 36.78
CA LEU A 159 11.85 -10.65 36.99
C LEU A 159 11.96 -11.59 35.79
N HIS A 160 10.84 -11.97 35.19
CA HIS A 160 10.83 -12.78 33.97
C HIS A 160 11.45 -12.03 32.79
N VAL A 161 11.12 -10.75 32.59
CA VAL A 161 11.71 -9.91 31.54
C VAL A 161 13.23 -9.81 31.71
N LEU A 162 13.73 -9.61 32.93
CA LEU A 162 15.16 -9.58 33.22
C LEU A 162 15.85 -10.92 32.89
N GLU A 163 15.18 -12.05 33.18
CA GLU A 163 15.66 -13.37 32.80
C GLU A 163 15.72 -13.53 31.27
N GLN A 164 14.70 -13.07 30.55
CA GLN A 164 14.65 -13.10 29.09
C GLN A 164 15.77 -12.25 28.47
N HIS A 165 16.05 -11.07 29.01
CA HIS A 165 17.20 -10.25 28.58
C HIS A 165 18.53 -10.98 28.75
N ARG A 166 18.72 -11.68 29.87
CA ARG A 166 19.95 -12.43 30.16
C ARG A 166 20.11 -13.66 29.27
N ASN A 167 19.03 -14.41 29.07
CA ASN A 167 19.09 -15.76 28.52
C ASN A 167 18.71 -15.85 27.05
N VAL A 168 17.86 -14.93 26.56
CA VAL A 168 17.25 -15.01 25.23
C VAL A 168 17.61 -13.79 24.39
N TYR A 169 17.28 -12.56 24.82
CA TYR A 169 17.47 -11.36 23.99
C TYR A 169 18.94 -11.00 23.73
N SER A 170 19.87 -11.46 24.58
CA SER A 170 21.32 -11.24 24.42
C SER A 170 22.02 -12.23 23.48
N ARG A 171 21.37 -13.34 23.09
CA ARG A 171 22.00 -14.43 22.33
C ARG A 171 21.57 -14.42 20.86
N PRO A 172 22.41 -14.83 19.90
CA PRO A 172 21.99 -14.94 18.50
C PRO A 172 20.66 -15.68 18.34
N PHE A 173 19.68 -15.06 17.69
CA PHE A 173 18.35 -15.61 17.58
C PHE A 173 18.33 -16.82 16.63
N THR A 174 17.72 -17.90 17.10
CA THR A 174 17.40 -19.08 16.31
C THR A 174 15.89 -19.30 16.36
N ILE A 175 15.25 -19.47 15.21
CA ILE A 175 13.80 -19.67 15.15
C ILE A 175 13.44 -20.94 15.91
N PRO A 176 12.63 -20.86 16.99
CA PRO A 176 12.19 -22.03 17.71
C PRO A 176 11.41 -22.97 16.77
N PRO A 177 11.64 -24.29 16.84
CA PRO A 177 10.88 -25.24 16.04
C PRO A 177 9.38 -25.04 16.29
N LEU A 178 8.57 -25.26 15.26
CA LEU A 178 7.12 -25.23 15.43
C LEU A 178 6.73 -26.26 16.49
N PRO A 179 5.87 -25.92 17.48
CA PRO A 179 5.40 -26.89 18.45
C PRO A 179 4.82 -28.07 17.68
N ALA A 180 5.29 -29.28 17.99
CA ALA A 180 4.82 -30.48 17.32
C ALA A 180 3.29 -30.50 17.42
N VAL A 181 2.62 -30.41 16.28
CA VAL A 181 1.16 -30.44 16.23
C VAL A 181 0.77 -31.73 16.95
N PRO A 182 0.04 -31.67 18.08
CA PRO A 182 -0.32 -32.87 18.81
C PRO A 182 -1.03 -33.77 17.80
N SER A 183 -0.41 -34.91 17.50
CA SER A 183 -0.89 -35.83 16.48
C SER A 183 -2.36 -36.05 16.77
N THR A 184 -3.22 -35.56 15.89
CA THR A 184 -4.67 -35.67 16.06
C THR A 184 -4.95 -37.11 16.45
N PRO A 185 -5.58 -37.36 17.62
CA PRO A 185 -5.73 -38.71 18.13
C PRO A 185 -6.34 -39.54 17.02
N LYS A 186 -5.57 -40.49 16.48
CA LYS A 186 -6.00 -41.39 15.42
C LYS A 186 -7.30 -41.97 15.91
N LYS A 187 -8.39 -41.58 15.26
CA LYS A 187 -9.76 -42.02 15.56
C LYS A 187 -9.67 -43.54 15.70
N ALA A 188 -9.73 -44.02 16.95
CA ALA A 188 -9.66 -45.44 17.23
C ALA A 188 -10.74 -46.10 16.37
N ALA A 189 -10.33 -47.02 15.51
CA ALA A 189 -11.24 -47.83 14.72
C ALA A 189 -12.22 -48.45 15.70
N ARG A 190 -13.47 -47.96 15.67
CA ARG A 190 -14.54 -48.49 16.51
C ARG A 190 -14.91 -49.82 15.88
N ASP A 191 -14.50 -50.90 16.55
CA ASP A 191 -14.94 -52.24 16.19
C ASP A 191 -16.46 -52.29 16.16
N ASN A 192 -16.93 -52.91 15.09
CA ASN A 192 -18.31 -52.96 14.66
C ASN A 192 -18.99 -54.11 15.42
N SER A 193 -19.65 -53.80 16.55
CA SER A 193 -20.56 -54.72 17.21
C SER A 193 -21.96 -54.12 17.30
N GLN A 194 -22.84 -54.58 16.42
CA GLN A 194 -24.31 -54.50 16.56
C GLN A 194 -24.75 -55.07 17.92
N PRO A 195 -25.83 -54.53 18.53
CA PRO A 195 -27.14 -55.16 18.33
C PRO A 195 -28.34 -54.18 18.22
N SER A 196 -29.19 -54.50 17.24
CA SER A 196 -30.66 -54.53 17.19
C SER A 196 -31.56 -54.02 18.34
N TYR A 197 -32.64 -53.31 17.92
CA TYR A 197 -33.96 -53.04 18.56
C TYR A 197 -33.97 -52.19 19.86
N ALA A 198 -34.91 -51.29 20.17
CA ALA A 198 -36.24 -50.92 19.67
C ALA A 198 -36.59 -49.47 20.08
N SER A 199 -37.67 -48.93 19.48
CA SER A 199 -38.33 -47.65 19.77
C SER A 199 -38.53 -47.31 21.25
N SER A 200 -38.42 -46.03 21.60
CA SER A 200 -39.42 -45.33 22.42
C SER A 200 -39.26 -43.82 22.36
N MET A 201 -40.41 -43.16 22.24
CA MET A 201 -40.59 -41.72 22.39
C MET A 201 -40.32 -41.28 23.83
N ALA A 202 -39.63 -40.17 24.02
CA ALA A 202 -39.95 -39.20 25.08
C ALA A 202 -39.12 -37.92 24.92
N SER A 203 -39.84 -36.82 25.05
CA SER A 203 -39.48 -35.42 25.09
C SER A 203 -38.39 -35.10 26.13
N SER A 204 -37.43 -34.23 25.78
CA SER A 204 -36.87 -33.16 26.65
C SER A 204 -35.87 -32.28 25.89
N PRO A 205 -35.72 -30.99 26.27
CA PRO A 205 -35.07 -29.97 25.46
C PRO A 205 -33.56 -30.01 25.62
N ILE A 206 -32.83 -30.09 24.51
CA ILE A 206 -31.38 -30.01 24.48
C ILE A 206 -30.99 -28.54 24.38
N THR A 207 -30.25 -28.10 25.39
CA THR A 207 -29.48 -26.87 25.46
C THR A 207 -28.65 -26.67 24.20
N VAL A 208 -29.02 -25.63 23.44
CA VAL A 208 -28.27 -25.16 22.27
C VAL A 208 -26.93 -24.61 22.78
N THR A 209 -25.91 -25.45 22.74
CA THR A 209 -24.53 -25.03 22.95
C THR A 209 -24.10 -24.28 21.69
N CYS A 210 -24.29 -22.97 21.70
CA CYS A 210 -23.83 -22.06 20.67
C CYS A 210 -22.30 -22.15 20.56
N SER A 211 -21.83 -22.88 19.55
CA SER A 211 -20.46 -22.79 19.05
C SER A 211 -20.17 -21.33 18.72
N SER A 212 -19.23 -20.73 19.45
CA SER A 212 -18.82 -19.34 19.31
C SER A 212 -18.36 -19.03 17.88
N PRO A 213 -18.77 -17.91 17.28
CA PRO A 213 -18.22 -17.49 15.99
C PRO A 213 -16.74 -17.14 16.21
N VAL A 214 -15.86 -17.91 15.58
CA VAL A 214 -14.43 -17.61 15.50
C VAL A 214 -14.27 -16.18 15.01
N VAL A 215 -13.78 -15.32 15.89
CA VAL A 215 -13.48 -13.92 15.62
C VAL A 215 -12.42 -13.89 14.53
N SER A 216 -12.83 -13.59 13.31
CA SER A 216 -11.92 -13.38 12.19
C SER A 216 -10.91 -12.28 12.55
N PRO A 217 -9.59 -12.53 12.43
CA PRO A 217 -8.55 -11.58 12.79
C PRO A 217 -8.70 -10.27 12.00
N LYS A 218 -8.39 -9.15 12.67
CA LYS A 218 -8.64 -7.78 12.19
C LYS A 218 -7.84 -7.50 10.91
N LYS A 219 -8.54 -6.96 9.92
CA LYS A 219 -8.08 -6.50 8.61
C LYS A 219 -6.71 -5.80 8.67
N ASP A 220 -5.69 -6.47 8.17
CA ASP A 220 -4.51 -5.84 7.58
C ASP A 220 -4.95 -4.80 6.53
N LYS A 221 -4.08 -3.82 6.21
CA LYS A 221 -4.30 -2.80 5.16
C LYS A 221 -5.03 -3.47 4.00
N HIS A 222 -6.20 -2.94 3.65
CA HIS A 222 -7.18 -3.55 2.75
C HIS A 222 -6.52 -4.12 1.49
N ARG A 223 -6.01 -5.35 1.58
CA ARG A 223 -5.42 -6.05 0.46
C ARG A 223 -6.57 -6.19 -0.52
N LEU A 224 -6.43 -5.52 -1.65
CA LEU A 224 -7.41 -5.61 -2.70
C LEU A 224 -7.63 -7.11 -2.99
N ARG A 225 -8.88 -7.51 -3.20
CA ARG A 225 -9.19 -8.91 -3.49
C ARG A 225 -8.92 -9.13 -4.97
N HIS A 226 -8.73 -10.36 -5.42
CA HIS A 226 -8.71 -10.59 -6.86
C HIS A 226 -10.05 -10.09 -7.48
N PRO A 227 -10.06 -9.31 -8.58
CA PRO A 227 -11.28 -8.76 -9.16
C PRO A 227 -12.36 -9.80 -9.48
N SER A 228 -11.98 -11.02 -9.85
CA SER A 228 -12.94 -12.12 -10.07
C SER A 228 -13.76 -12.45 -8.81
N ARG A 229 -13.21 -12.24 -7.61
CA ARG A 229 -13.83 -12.55 -6.32
C ARG A 229 -14.69 -11.40 -5.76
N LEU A 230 -14.78 -10.27 -6.46
CA LEU A 230 -15.66 -9.18 -6.06
C LEU A 230 -17.12 -9.57 -6.26
N ARG A 231 -17.96 -9.25 -5.28
CA ARG A 231 -19.41 -9.48 -5.35
C ARG A 231 -20.05 -8.38 -6.19
N SER A 232 -21.21 -8.63 -6.80
CA SER A 232 -21.90 -7.64 -7.65
C SER A 232 -22.15 -6.31 -6.93
N LYS A 233 -22.54 -6.36 -5.65
CA LYS A 233 -22.71 -5.17 -4.80
C LYS A 233 -21.45 -4.32 -4.59
N ASP A 234 -20.27 -4.92 -4.77
CA ASP A 234 -18.98 -4.26 -4.63
C ASP A 234 -18.47 -3.74 -6.00
N LEU A 235 -19.17 -4.01 -7.11
CA LEU A 235 -18.82 -3.53 -8.45
C LEU A 235 -19.33 -2.10 -8.65
N ASN A 236 -18.48 -1.13 -8.36
CA ASN A 236 -18.75 0.28 -8.63
C ASN A 236 -17.52 0.97 -9.26
N GLU A 237 -17.73 2.18 -9.77
CA GLU A 237 -16.69 2.96 -10.46
C GLU A 237 -15.50 3.28 -9.53
N ASN A 238 -15.77 3.55 -8.25
CA ASN A 238 -14.71 3.83 -7.26
C ASN A 238 -13.82 2.60 -7.01
N VAL A 239 -14.42 1.40 -6.93
CA VAL A 239 -13.68 0.15 -6.80
C VAL A 239 -12.83 -0.07 -8.04
N PHE A 240 -13.38 0.10 -9.24
CA PHE A 240 -12.58 0.04 -10.47
C PHE A 240 -11.39 1.01 -10.45
N ARG A 241 -11.61 2.26 -10.03
CA ARG A 241 -10.57 3.28 -9.88
C ARG A 241 -9.46 2.86 -8.91
N MET A 242 -9.79 2.24 -7.77
CA MET A 242 -8.79 1.71 -6.84
C MET A 242 -7.90 0.63 -7.48
N TYR A 243 -8.48 -0.32 -8.23
CA TYR A 243 -7.69 -1.34 -8.95
C TYR A 243 -6.84 -0.75 -10.06
N LEU A 244 -7.37 0.26 -10.77
CA LEU A 244 -6.65 0.98 -11.80
C LEU A 244 -5.41 1.67 -11.22
N SER A 245 -5.58 2.46 -10.16
CA SER A 245 -4.48 3.12 -9.43
C SER A 245 -3.44 2.11 -8.95
N HIS A 246 -3.89 1.01 -8.30
CA HIS A 246 -3.01 -0.06 -7.83
C HIS A 246 -2.17 -0.70 -8.94
N ILE A 247 -2.76 -0.99 -10.10
CA ILE A 247 -2.05 -1.60 -11.22
C ILE A 247 -1.03 -0.62 -11.82
N ILE A 248 -1.38 0.66 -11.99
CA ILE A 248 -0.44 1.66 -12.49
C ILE A 248 0.76 1.78 -11.53
N ILE A 249 0.52 1.86 -10.21
CA ILE A 249 1.57 1.90 -9.18
C ILE A 249 2.45 0.64 -9.24
N SER A 250 1.84 -0.54 -9.35
CA SER A 250 2.57 -1.82 -9.40
C SER A 250 3.34 -2.03 -10.70
N THR A 251 3.03 -1.29 -11.78
CA THR A 251 3.79 -1.35 -13.04
C THR A 251 5.02 -0.46 -13.07
N LEU A 252 5.24 0.36 -12.03
CA LEU A 252 6.50 1.09 -11.91
C LEU A 252 7.63 0.09 -11.65
N PRO A 253 8.77 0.22 -12.37
CA PRO A 253 9.95 -0.55 -12.02
C PRO A 253 10.30 -0.20 -10.58
N ILE A 254 10.28 -1.21 -9.71
CA ILE A 254 10.87 -1.08 -8.39
C ILE A 254 12.35 -0.81 -8.68
N PRO A 255 12.93 0.29 -8.16
CA PRO A 255 14.37 0.46 -8.23
C PRO A 255 14.94 -0.76 -7.51
N GLU A 256 15.44 -1.73 -8.27
CA GLU A 256 16.35 -2.71 -7.70
C GLU A 256 17.53 -1.87 -7.26
N TYR A 257 17.56 -1.52 -5.97
CA TYR A 257 18.79 -1.11 -5.31
C TYR A 257 19.67 -2.34 -5.37
N THR A 258 20.28 -2.56 -6.54
CA THR A 258 21.39 -3.47 -6.68
C THR A 258 22.35 -2.97 -5.63
N SER A 259 22.48 -3.74 -4.55
CA SER A 259 23.53 -3.56 -3.56
C SER A 259 24.82 -3.79 -4.32
N GLN A 260 25.24 -2.78 -5.08
CA GLN A 260 26.50 -2.78 -5.78
C GLN A 260 27.54 -2.88 -4.68
N ASP A 261 28.07 -4.09 -4.60
CA ASP A 261 29.42 -4.40 -4.17
C ASP A 261 29.93 -3.46 -3.08
N THR A 262 29.84 -3.96 -1.85
CA THR A 262 31.00 -3.92 -0.97
C THR A 262 32.13 -4.69 -1.66
N SER A 263 32.70 -4.11 -2.72
CA SER A 263 33.97 -4.54 -3.24
C SER A 263 34.94 -4.35 -2.09
N SER A 264 35.28 -5.49 -1.49
CA SER A 264 36.30 -5.68 -0.49
C SER A 264 37.46 -4.72 -0.75
N LEU A 265 37.55 -3.66 0.06
CA LEU A 265 38.76 -2.86 0.15
C LEU A 265 39.79 -3.73 0.87
N GLU A 266 40.52 -4.51 0.08
CA GLU A 266 41.84 -5.02 0.43
C GLU A 266 42.69 -3.85 1.00
N PRO A 267 43.30 -3.99 2.18
CA PRO A 267 44.18 -2.99 2.73
C PRO A 267 45.52 -3.04 1.99
N MET A 268 45.67 -2.28 0.92
CA MET A 268 47.00 -2.02 0.36
C MET A 268 47.79 -1.15 1.33
N LEU A 269 48.70 -1.81 2.04
CA LEU A 269 49.75 -1.24 2.86
C LEU A 269 50.61 -0.25 2.06
N GLU A 270 50.85 0.88 2.72
CA GLU A 270 52.04 1.74 2.70
C GLU A 270 52.96 1.69 1.47
N ASN A 271 53.01 2.79 0.73
CA ASN A 271 54.30 3.26 0.22
C ASN A 271 54.41 4.78 0.40
N VAL A 272 55.31 5.17 1.31
CA VAL A 272 55.63 6.55 1.69
C VAL A 272 56.40 7.19 0.54
N GLY A 273 55.77 8.15 -0.15
CA GLY A 273 56.39 9.01 -1.14
C GLY A 273 56.17 10.48 -0.79
N SER A 274 57.15 11.06 -0.11
CA SER A 274 57.26 12.48 0.23
C SER A 274 57.14 13.39 -1.00
N SER A 275 56.21 14.34 -1.00
CA SER A 275 56.26 15.52 -1.86
C SER A 275 55.56 16.71 -1.20
N THR A 276 56.37 17.69 -0.82
CA THR A 276 56.04 18.98 -0.23
C THR A 276 55.33 19.90 -1.24
N PRO A 277 54.28 20.65 -0.86
CA PRO A 277 53.77 21.73 -1.69
C PRO A 277 54.52 23.03 -1.40
N ARG A 278 55.12 23.59 -2.46
CA ARG A 278 55.78 24.90 -2.49
C ARG A 278 54.78 26.02 -2.21
N TYR A 279 55.14 26.82 -1.21
CA TYR A 279 54.58 28.13 -0.91
C TYR A 279 54.97 29.12 -2.03
N SER A 280 53.99 29.67 -2.75
CA SER A 280 54.22 30.76 -3.70
C SER A 280 53.59 32.04 -3.16
N GLN A 281 54.44 32.90 -2.62
CA GLN A 281 54.18 34.30 -2.34
C GLN A 281 54.08 35.07 -3.67
N THR A 282 53.11 35.97 -3.80
CA THR A 282 53.22 37.09 -4.74
C THR A 282 52.58 38.34 -4.14
N ILE A 283 53.45 39.11 -3.48
CA ILE A 283 53.65 40.56 -3.55
C ILE A 283 52.41 41.44 -3.79
N ALA A 284 52.16 42.29 -2.79
CA ALA A 284 51.34 43.49 -2.87
C ALA A 284 52.01 44.56 -3.77
N VAL A 285 51.23 45.18 -4.65
CA VAL A 285 51.53 46.49 -5.23
C VAL A 285 50.30 47.39 -5.13
N THR A 286 50.49 48.47 -4.40
CA THR A 286 49.62 49.62 -4.17
C THR A 286 49.66 50.56 -5.38
N GLY A 287 48.51 51.13 -5.81
CA GLY A 287 48.51 52.31 -6.70
C GLY A 287 47.28 52.53 -7.61
N SER A 288 46.29 53.24 -7.08
CA SER A 288 45.25 54.15 -7.65
C SER A 288 45.55 54.87 -9.01
N PRO A 289 44.64 55.66 -9.63
CA PRO A 289 43.25 55.43 -10.09
C PRO A 289 43.03 55.87 -11.58
N THR A 290 41.77 55.78 -12.04
CA THR A 290 41.16 56.52 -13.19
C THR A 290 41.40 55.95 -14.58
N GLN A 291 40.36 55.39 -15.20
CA GLN A 291 39.78 55.83 -16.48
C GLN A 291 38.71 54.84 -16.98
N THR A 292 37.52 55.38 -17.24
CA THR A 292 36.43 54.83 -18.06
C THR A 292 36.89 54.48 -19.48
N PRO A 293 36.28 53.45 -20.09
CA PRO A 293 35.86 53.63 -21.48
C PRO A 293 34.47 53.05 -21.80
N THR A 294 33.61 53.97 -22.23
CA THR A 294 32.90 53.98 -23.52
C THR A 294 32.35 52.66 -24.10
N ARG A 295 31.02 52.57 -24.00
CA ARG A 295 30.03 51.89 -24.86
C ARG A 295 30.42 51.79 -26.35
N PRO A 296 30.28 50.61 -26.98
CA PRO A 296 30.09 50.51 -28.42
C PRO A 296 28.61 50.30 -28.80
N SER A 297 28.30 50.93 -29.91
CA SER A 297 27.05 51.07 -30.65
C SER A 297 26.50 49.77 -31.24
N ARG A 298 25.16 49.71 -31.31
CA ARG A 298 24.35 48.83 -32.18
C ARG A 298 24.78 48.91 -33.66
N PRO A 299 24.68 47.80 -34.41
CA PRO A 299 24.33 47.83 -35.82
C PRO A 299 22.84 47.49 -36.06
N PRO A 300 22.29 47.85 -37.24
CA PRO A 300 20.86 47.82 -37.55
C PRO A 300 20.39 46.46 -38.11
N MET A 301 19.06 46.29 -38.15
CA MET A 301 18.33 45.13 -38.65
C MET A 301 18.73 44.74 -40.08
N ASP A 302 18.65 43.44 -40.40
CA ASP A 302 17.64 42.92 -41.34
C ASP A 302 17.71 41.40 -41.53
N SER A 303 16.59 40.87 -42.04
CA SER A 303 16.37 39.55 -42.64
C SER A 303 15.71 38.46 -41.80
N ILE A 304 14.40 38.42 -42.02
CA ILE A 304 13.47 37.29 -41.95
C ILE A 304 14.12 36.01 -42.48
N GLY A 305 14.35 35.05 -41.58
CA GLY A 305 14.81 33.70 -41.90
C GLY A 305 13.97 32.69 -41.13
N SER A 306 13.26 31.85 -41.88
CA SER A 306 12.38 30.77 -41.40
C SER A 306 13.12 29.81 -40.44
N PRO A 307 12.47 29.33 -39.34
CA PRO A 307 13.12 28.41 -38.42
C PRO A 307 13.06 26.98 -38.96
N THR A 308 14.14 26.53 -39.61
CA THR A 308 14.41 25.10 -39.77
C THR A 308 14.68 24.45 -38.41
N PRO A 309 14.07 23.28 -38.09
CA PRO A 309 14.28 22.61 -36.82
C PRO A 309 15.70 22.02 -36.76
N ARG A 310 16.54 22.58 -35.90
CA ARG A 310 17.83 21.97 -35.55
C ARG A 310 17.57 20.77 -34.65
N LYS A 311 17.96 19.58 -35.13
CA LYS A 311 18.16 18.37 -34.33
C LYS A 311 19.12 18.69 -33.16
N PRO A 312 18.79 18.37 -31.90
CA PRO A 312 19.75 18.53 -30.82
C PRO A 312 20.90 17.52 -30.99
N ALA A 313 22.12 18.04 -30.95
CA ALA A 313 23.35 17.28 -30.96
C ALA A 313 23.42 16.40 -29.70
N GLY A 314 23.93 15.17 -29.88
CA GLY A 314 23.94 14.10 -28.89
C GLY A 314 24.53 14.51 -27.55
N SER A 315 23.72 14.35 -26.51
CA SER A 315 24.12 14.37 -25.11
C SER A 315 24.90 13.09 -24.81
N LEU A 316 26.20 13.22 -24.53
CA LEU A 316 27.02 12.16 -23.96
C LEU A 316 26.84 12.20 -22.43
N SER A 317 25.75 11.61 -21.95
CA SER A 317 25.50 11.42 -20.52
C SER A 317 26.22 10.16 -20.03
N THR A 318 27.33 10.37 -19.33
CA THR A 318 27.89 9.38 -18.40
C THR A 318 27.03 9.42 -17.13
N GLU A 319 25.79 8.95 -17.25
CA GLU A 319 24.83 8.90 -16.15
C GLU A 319 24.74 7.47 -15.61
N THR A 320 24.78 7.36 -14.28
CA THR A 320 24.32 6.19 -13.52
C THR A 320 22.99 5.73 -14.11
N SER A 321 22.97 4.53 -14.68
CA SER A 321 21.86 3.99 -15.48
C SER A 321 20.62 3.74 -14.62
N THR A 322 19.89 4.78 -14.27
CA THR A 322 18.55 4.65 -13.70
C THR A 322 17.63 4.21 -14.83
N THR A 323 16.89 3.12 -14.60
CA THR A 323 15.89 2.65 -15.55
C THR A 323 14.89 3.78 -15.81
N PRO A 324 14.67 4.18 -17.07
CA PRO A 324 13.79 5.29 -17.37
C PRO A 324 12.37 4.97 -16.90
N THR A 325 11.74 5.90 -16.19
CA THR A 325 10.32 5.81 -15.83
C THR A 325 9.50 5.73 -17.11
N LEU A 326 8.70 4.66 -17.26
CA LEU A 326 7.84 4.45 -18.42
C LEU A 326 6.40 4.83 -18.10
N GLY A 327 5.83 5.75 -18.88
CA GLY A 327 4.43 6.15 -18.74
C GLY A 327 3.48 5.08 -19.28
N VAL A 328 2.29 4.97 -18.68
CA VAL A 328 1.27 3.99 -19.05
C VAL A 328 0.15 4.67 -19.83
N THR A 329 -0.20 4.14 -21.01
CA THR A 329 -1.28 4.68 -21.85
C THR A 329 -2.63 4.02 -21.55
N LEU A 330 -3.73 4.66 -21.97
CA LEU A 330 -5.07 4.08 -21.85
C LEU A 330 -5.21 2.77 -22.66
N SER A 331 -4.63 2.69 -23.86
CA SER A 331 -4.56 1.45 -24.66
C SER A 331 -3.86 0.30 -23.95
N TYR A 332 -2.74 0.56 -23.27
CA TYR A 332 -2.05 -0.42 -22.45
C TYR A 332 -2.97 -0.92 -21.32
N LEU A 333 -3.60 -0.02 -20.58
CA LEU A 333 -4.47 -0.36 -19.45
C LEU A 333 -5.69 -1.20 -19.85
N ARG A 334 -6.26 -0.93 -21.03
CA ARG A 334 -7.38 -1.71 -21.56
C ARG A 334 -6.99 -3.13 -21.98
N ARG A 335 -5.70 -3.38 -22.27
CA ARG A 335 -5.16 -4.71 -22.61
C ARG A 335 -4.75 -5.51 -21.38
N VAL A 336 -4.67 -4.89 -20.20
CA VAL A 336 -4.51 -5.61 -18.93
C VAL A 336 -5.79 -6.40 -18.65
N GLN A 337 -5.73 -7.71 -18.85
CA GLN A 337 -6.91 -8.60 -18.80
C GLN A 337 -7.73 -8.40 -17.53
N VAL A 338 -7.06 -8.39 -16.36
CA VAL A 338 -7.68 -8.20 -15.05
C VAL A 338 -8.49 -6.90 -14.94
N LEU A 339 -7.99 -5.79 -15.51
CA LEU A 339 -8.73 -4.51 -15.55
C LEU A 339 -9.85 -4.53 -16.57
N SER A 340 -9.62 -5.12 -17.75
CA SER A 340 -10.62 -5.20 -18.80
C SER A 340 -11.86 -6.01 -18.34
N ASP A 341 -11.63 -7.11 -17.63
CA ASP A 341 -12.69 -7.97 -17.08
C ASP A 341 -13.47 -7.23 -15.98
N LEU A 342 -12.76 -6.56 -15.08
CA LEU A 342 -13.39 -5.76 -14.03
C LEU A 342 -14.22 -4.62 -14.63
N ALA A 343 -13.69 -3.92 -15.63
CA ALA A 343 -14.40 -2.82 -16.30
C ALA A 343 -15.68 -3.32 -16.98
N ARG A 344 -15.62 -4.45 -17.70
CA ARG A 344 -16.81 -5.07 -18.32
C ARG A 344 -17.87 -5.41 -17.27
N ARG A 345 -17.46 -6.04 -16.16
CA ARG A 345 -18.37 -6.38 -15.04
C ARG A 345 -18.99 -5.14 -14.38
N VAL A 346 -18.22 -4.06 -14.22
CA VAL A 346 -18.75 -2.80 -13.67
C VAL A 346 -19.74 -2.15 -14.62
N VAL A 347 -19.46 -2.11 -15.92
CA VAL A 347 -20.39 -1.58 -16.93
C VAL A 347 -21.68 -2.39 -16.97
N ASP A 348 -21.59 -3.73 -16.93
CA ASP A 348 -22.77 -4.61 -16.89
C ASP A 348 -23.60 -4.39 -15.62
N HIS A 349 -22.94 -4.27 -14.47
CA HIS A 349 -23.61 -4.00 -13.21
C HIS A 349 -24.34 -2.65 -13.22
N VAL A 350 -23.71 -1.58 -13.71
CA VAL A 350 -24.32 -0.25 -13.83
C VAL A 350 -25.49 -0.27 -14.81
N ALA A 351 -25.37 -0.96 -15.95
CA ALA A 351 -26.47 -1.12 -16.90
C ALA A 351 -27.65 -1.89 -16.29
N HIS A 352 -27.37 -2.97 -15.54
CA HIS A 352 -28.37 -3.74 -14.83
C HIS A 352 -29.09 -2.91 -13.75
N GLU A 353 -28.35 -2.14 -12.94
CA GLU A 353 -28.97 -1.26 -11.93
C GLU A 353 -29.84 -0.16 -12.58
N ARG A 354 -29.43 0.38 -13.73
CA ARG A 354 -30.23 1.34 -14.49
C ARG A 354 -31.52 0.72 -15.04
N ASP A 355 -31.46 -0.48 -15.60
CA ASP A 355 -32.65 -1.20 -16.08
C ASP A 355 -33.59 -1.56 -14.93
N LYS A 356 -33.05 -2.03 -13.79
CA LYS A 356 -33.84 -2.27 -12.58
C LYS A 356 -34.52 -1.01 -12.06
N ALA A 357 -33.81 0.13 -12.05
CA ALA A 357 -34.37 1.42 -11.68
C ALA A 357 -35.45 1.88 -12.67
N MET A 358 -35.26 1.67 -13.97
CA MET A 358 -36.24 1.98 -15.01
C MET A 358 -37.51 1.13 -14.83
N ARG A 359 -37.38 -0.19 -14.64
CA ARG A 359 -38.53 -1.09 -14.36
C ARG A 359 -39.23 -0.76 -13.05
N HIS A 360 -38.51 -0.28 -12.05
CA HIS A 360 -39.10 0.17 -10.79
C HIS A 360 -39.86 1.49 -10.98
N ALA A 361 -39.30 2.44 -11.73
CA ALA A 361 -39.94 3.69 -12.08
C ALA A 361 -41.20 3.47 -12.92
N GLU A 362 -41.14 2.57 -13.91
CA GLU A 362 -42.29 2.18 -14.73
C GLU A 362 -43.39 1.53 -13.89
N ARG A 363 -43.06 0.56 -13.03
CA ARG A 363 -44.04 -0.06 -12.11
C ARG A 363 -44.66 0.98 -11.17
N SER A 364 -43.86 1.91 -10.66
CA SER A 364 -44.34 3.00 -9.81
C SER A 364 -45.25 3.96 -10.57
N ALA A 365 -44.94 4.26 -11.84
CA ALA A 365 -45.77 5.11 -12.70
C ALA A 365 -47.10 4.43 -13.06
N ARG A 366 -47.07 3.13 -13.37
CA ARG A 366 -48.28 2.32 -13.62
C ARG A 366 -49.18 2.27 -12.39
N ALA A 367 -48.62 2.00 -11.21
CA ALA A 367 -49.38 2.00 -9.96
C ALA A 367 -50.03 3.36 -9.67
N LYS A 368 -49.35 4.48 -9.96
CA LYS A 368 -49.92 5.83 -9.85
C LYS A 368 -51.04 6.06 -10.86
N TYR A 369 -50.88 5.61 -12.10
CA TYR A 369 -51.91 5.74 -13.13
C TYR A 369 -53.16 4.91 -12.79
N GLU A 370 -53.00 3.66 -12.39
CA GLU A 370 -54.09 2.77 -11.96
C GLU A 370 -54.84 3.35 -10.75
N ALA A 371 -54.13 3.91 -9.76
CA ALA A 371 -54.76 4.59 -8.63
C ALA A 371 -55.60 5.82 -9.05
N SER A 372 -55.22 6.50 -10.14
CA SER A 372 -55.98 7.63 -10.69
C SER A 372 -57.13 7.23 -11.60
N GLN A 373 -57.03 6.09 -12.29
CA GLN A 373 -58.01 5.66 -13.30
C GLN A 373 -59.29 5.03 -12.71
N LEU A 374 -59.27 4.61 -11.44
CA LEU A 374 -60.45 4.12 -10.72
C LEU A 374 -61.63 5.12 -10.64
N LYS A 375 -61.47 6.35 -11.14
CA LYS A 375 -62.53 7.38 -11.18
C LYS A 375 -63.11 7.68 -12.57
N THR A 376 -62.62 7.07 -13.66
CA THR A 376 -63.14 7.41 -15.00
C THR A 376 -63.10 6.17 -15.89
N SER A 377 -64.23 5.47 -15.95
CA SER A 377 -64.44 4.27 -16.75
C SER A 377 -64.56 4.63 -18.23
N GLU A 378 -63.45 4.61 -18.98
CA GLU A 378 -63.53 4.48 -20.44
C GLU A 378 -62.35 3.68 -20.99
N ARG A 379 -62.70 2.64 -21.74
CA ARG A 379 -61.84 1.50 -22.11
C ARG A 379 -61.17 1.80 -23.46
N VAL A 380 -59.90 2.17 -23.46
CA VAL A 380 -59.10 2.29 -24.69
C VAL A 380 -58.03 1.21 -24.73
N VAL A 381 -58.07 0.41 -25.80
CA VAL A 381 -57.17 -0.71 -26.11
C VAL A 381 -55.85 -0.14 -26.64
N ALA A 382 -54.74 -0.36 -25.94
CA ALA A 382 -53.41 0.09 -26.37
C ALA A 382 -52.54 -1.09 -26.83
N SER A 383 -52.07 -0.99 -28.08
CA SER A 383 -51.09 -1.88 -28.72
C SER A 383 -49.67 -1.63 -28.16
N SER A 384 -49.00 -2.68 -27.69
CA SER A 384 -47.63 -2.64 -27.17
C SER A 384 -46.76 -3.65 -27.90
N ILE A 385 -46.03 -3.20 -28.92
CA ILE A 385 -44.95 -3.98 -29.55
C ILE A 385 -43.84 -2.98 -29.91
N ASN A 386 -42.67 -3.11 -29.26
CA ASN A 386 -41.32 -2.85 -29.75
C ASN A 386 -40.35 -2.60 -28.57
N ALA A 387 -39.90 -3.69 -27.93
CA ALA A 387 -38.74 -3.65 -27.05
C ALA A 387 -37.48 -3.61 -27.94
N SER A 388 -36.87 -2.45 -28.07
CA SER A 388 -35.66 -2.27 -28.87
C SER A 388 -34.46 -2.90 -28.16
N SER A 389 -33.81 -3.86 -28.82
CA SER A 389 -32.52 -4.39 -28.40
C SER A 389 -31.47 -3.29 -28.55
N GLU A 390 -30.91 -2.81 -27.44
CA GLU A 390 -29.83 -1.83 -27.44
C GLU A 390 -28.60 -2.39 -28.20
N PRO A 391 -28.01 -1.68 -29.17
CA PRO A 391 -26.93 -2.22 -30.00
C PRO A 391 -25.67 -2.52 -29.18
N ARG A 392 -25.10 -3.74 -29.36
CA ARG A 392 -23.89 -4.26 -28.69
C ARG A 392 -22.68 -3.32 -28.78
N ALA A 393 -22.57 -2.50 -29.83
CA ALA A 393 -21.53 -1.48 -30.01
C ALA A 393 -21.42 -0.46 -28.87
N SER A 394 -22.49 -0.31 -28.06
CA SER A 394 -22.49 0.59 -26.90
C SER A 394 -21.60 0.13 -25.74
N LYS A 395 -21.37 -1.18 -25.56
CA LYS A 395 -20.68 -1.72 -24.38
C LYS A 395 -19.18 -1.43 -24.38
N THR A 396 -18.51 -1.61 -25.51
CA THR A 396 -17.09 -1.26 -25.69
C THR A 396 -16.85 0.22 -25.45
N ALA A 397 -17.72 1.08 -26.01
CA ALA A 397 -17.65 2.52 -25.83
C ALA A 397 -17.87 2.92 -24.37
N ARG A 398 -18.82 2.29 -23.67
CA ARG A 398 -19.05 2.48 -22.22
C ARG A 398 -17.83 2.06 -21.40
N THR A 399 -17.21 0.93 -21.74
CA THR A 399 -15.99 0.42 -21.08
C THR A 399 -14.83 1.40 -21.27
N LYS A 400 -14.58 1.86 -22.50
CA LYS A 400 -13.56 2.88 -22.78
C LYS A 400 -13.81 4.17 -21.97
N ARG A 401 -15.06 4.66 -21.95
CA ARG A 401 -15.46 5.84 -21.16
C ARG A 401 -15.21 5.66 -19.66
N LEU A 402 -15.41 4.45 -19.11
CA LEU A 402 -15.12 4.15 -17.71
C LEU A 402 -13.62 4.30 -17.39
N PHE A 403 -12.74 3.77 -18.25
CA PHE A 403 -11.29 3.97 -18.08
C PHE A 403 -10.91 5.45 -18.17
N GLU A 404 -11.38 6.16 -19.20
CA GLU A 404 -11.10 7.59 -19.37
C GLU A 404 -11.59 8.41 -18.18
N ALA A 405 -12.81 8.15 -17.69
CA ALA A 405 -13.36 8.82 -16.53
C ALA A 405 -12.51 8.56 -15.29
N ALA A 406 -12.16 7.30 -15.01
CA ALA A 406 -11.33 6.94 -13.87
C ALA A 406 -9.94 7.61 -13.92
N LEU A 407 -9.28 7.63 -15.09
CA LEU A 407 -7.99 8.31 -15.28
C LEU A 407 -8.09 9.83 -15.06
N ARG A 408 -9.10 10.48 -15.64
CA ARG A 408 -9.34 11.91 -15.40
C ARG A 408 -9.57 12.21 -13.92
N THR A 409 -10.30 11.34 -13.22
CA THR A 409 -10.53 11.49 -11.79
C THR A 409 -9.23 11.32 -11.00
N LEU A 410 -8.42 10.30 -11.28
CA LEU A 410 -7.13 10.10 -10.61
C LEU A 410 -6.15 11.26 -10.84
N VAL A 411 -6.12 11.83 -12.05
CA VAL A 411 -5.36 13.06 -12.34
C VAL A 411 -5.94 14.27 -11.61
N SER A 412 -7.26 14.34 -11.47
CA SER A 412 -7.91 15.42 -10.72
C SER A 412 -7.68 15.37 -9.22
N GLU A 413 -7.58 14.15 -8.67
CA GLU A 413 -7.27 13.88 -7.26
C GLU A 413 -5.77 14.02 -6.96
N GLY A 414 -4.93 14.14 -8.01
CA GLY A 414 -3.48 14.25 -7.87
C GLY A 414 -2.79 12.93 -7.54
N GLU A 415 -3.42 11.79 -7.79
CA GLU A 415 -2.79 10.47 -7.67
C GLU A 415 -1.92 10.13 -8.89
N LEU A 416 -2.31 10.63 -10.07
CA LEU A 416 -1.59 10.48 -11.33
C LEU A 416 -1.25 11.85 -11.94
N THR A 417 -0.21 11.88 -12.78
CA THR A 417 0.11 13.04 -13.63
C THR A 417 0.28 12.60 -15.08
N LEU A 418 0.10 13.55 -16.01
CA LEU A 418 0.44 13.33 -17.43
C LEU A 418 1.96 13.20 -17.56
N PHE A 419 2.40 12.31 -18.45
CA PHE A 419 3.82 12.00 -18.64
C PHE A 419 4.21 12.14 -20.10
N ASP A 420 5.10 13.09 -20.39
CA ASP A 420 5.60 13.35 -21.75
C ASP A 420 6.81 12.48 -22.12
N GLY A 421 7.26 11.60 -21.22
CA GLY A 421 8.42 10.74 -21.42
C GLY A 421 8.12 9.45 -22.20
N PRO A 422 9.06 8.50 -22.21
CA PRO A 422 8.91 7.23 -22.89
C PRO A 422 7.67 6.47 -22.42
N ARG A 423 6.91 5.94 -23.37
CA ARG A 423 5.69 5.19 -23.08
C ARG A 423 6.00 3.70 -23.01
N ARG A 424 5.34 3.00 -22.10
CA ARG A 424 5.39 1.55 -22.03
C ARG A 424 4.81 0.98 -23.32
N GLN A 425 5.63 0.25 -24.06
CA GLN A 425 5.20 -0.37 -25.30
C GLN A 425 4.15 -1.44 -25.00
N VAL A 426 3.15 -1.48 -25.87
CA VAL A 426 2.15 -2.53 -25.81
C VAL A 426 2.69 -3.72 -26.62
N PRO A 427 2.84 -4.91 -26.02
CA PRO A 427 3.29 -6.08 -26.76
C PRO A 427 2.42 -6.30 -27.98
N SER A 428 3.05 -6.28 -29.15
CA SER A 428 2.39 -6.59 -30.41
C SER A 428 2.11 -8.09 -30.41
N PHE A 429 0.83 -8.47 -30.54
CA PHE A 429 0.40 -9.88 -30.61
C PHE A 429 0.74 -10.54 -31.97
N SER A 430 1.82 -10.13 -32.64
CA SER A 430 2.14 -10.54 -34.01
C SER A 430 2.76 -11.94 -34.14
N GLY A 431 3.00 -12.65 -33.03
CA GLY A 431 3.53 -14.02 -33.04
C GLY A 431 2.55 -15.02 -32.45
N LEU A 432 2.06 -15.96 -33.26
CA LEU A 432 1.20 -17.09 -32.86
C LEU A 432 1.83 -18.05 -31.81
N SER A 433 3.07 -17.81 -31.37
CA SER A 433 3.87 -18.84 -30.69
C SER A 433 4.08 -18.66 -29.18
N GLU A 434 3.62 -17.58 -28.54
CA GLU A 434 3.78 -17.46 -27.08
C GLU A 434 2.65 -16.63 -26.45
N ARG A 435 1.59 -17.32 -26.03
CA ARG A 435 0.46 -16.77 -25.25
C ARG A 435 0.87 -16.50 -23.78
N ALA A 436 2.05 -15.93 -23.56
CA ALA A 436 2.40 -15.35 -22.26
C ALA A 436 1.54 -14.09 -22.10
N ALA A 437 0.32 -14.27 -21.57
CA ALA A 437 -0.59 -13.18 -21.31
C ALA A 437 0.14 -12.11 -20.48
N LEU A 438 -0.14 -10.83 -20.76
CA LEU A 438 0.18 -9.70 -19.87
C LEU A 438 -0.67 -9.75 -18.61
N THR A 439 -0.77 -10.92 -17.99
CA THR A 439 -1.17 -11.04 -16.62
C THR A 439 -0.01 -10.49 -15.82
N PRO A 440 -0.19 -9.39 -15.07
CA PRO A 440 0.73 -9.04 -14.00
C PRO A 440 0.55 -10.07 -12.88
N SER A 441 0.88 -11.32 -13.19
CA SER A 441 0.49 -12.50 -12.42
C SER A 441 1.06 -12.40 -11.00
N GLY A 442 2.28 -11.84 -10.88
CA GLY A 442 2.94 -11.56 -9.60
C GLY A 442 2.13 -10.69 -8.63
N ILE A 443 1.21 -9.84 -9.10
CA ILE A 443 0.45 -8.94 -8.21
C ILE A 443 -0.56 -9.72 -7.34
N TRP A 444 -1.10 -10.84 -7.84
CA TRP A 444 -2.21 -11.54 -7.18
C TRP A 444 -1.88 -12.95 -6.68
N HIS A 445 -0.62 -13.40 -6.76
CA HIS A 445 -0.28 -14.81 -6.54
C HIS A 445 -0.31 -15.30 -5.08
N ASP A 446 -0.23 -14.46 -4.05
CA ASP A 446 -0.07 -14.98 -2.67
C ASP A 446 -1.37 -15.28 -1.90
N MET A 447 -2.41 -15.85 -2.51
CA MET A 447 -3.60 -16.25 -1.73
C MET A 447 -4.19 -17.63 -2.05
N THR A 448 -3.69 -18.38 -3.02
CA THR A 448 -4.24 -19.72 -3.35
C THR A 448 -3.39 -20.89 -2.86
N ASN A 449 -2.17 -20.68 -2.37
CA ASN A 449 -1.27 -21.79 -2.00
C ASN A 449 -1.20 -22.10 -0.50
N THR A 450 -1.97 -21.45 0.36
CA THR A 450 -2.02 -21.84 1.78
C THR A 450 -3.09 -22.92 1.97
N THR A 451 -2.59 -24.15 2.21
CA THR A 451 -3.28 -25.37 2.63
C THR A 451 -4.05 -26.14 1.55
N THR A 452 -3.40 -27.14 0.94
CA THR A 452 -3.85 -28.56 0.97
C THR A 452 -2.91 -29.45 0.15
N SER A 453 -1.89 -30.00 0.79
CA SER A 453 -1.24 -31.23 0.34
C SER A 453 -1.97 -32.45 0.93
N SER A 454 -2.85 -33.02 0.11
CA SER A 454 -3.15 -34.45 -0.10
C SER A 454 -3.04 -35.48 1.04
N THR A 455 -4.14 -36.17 1.36
CA THR A 455 -4.30 -37.64 1.10
C THR A 455 -5.73 -38.18 1.36
N MET A 456 -6.25 -38.88 0.35
CA MET A 456 -7.22 -40.01 0.30
C MET A 456 -8.70 -39.89 0.76
N SER A 457 -9.57 -39.90 -0.26
CA SER A 457 -10.87 -40.61 -0.46
C SER A 457 -11.80 -40.96 0.71
N THR A 458 -13.06 -40.49 0.68
CA THR A 458 -14.28 -41.25 0.26
C THR A 458 -15.59 -40.52 0.63
N ALA A 459 -16.54 -40.54 -0.31
CA ALA A 459 -18.01 -40.40 -0.19
C ALA A 459 -18.67 -39.06 0.29
N SER A 460 -19.28 -38.38 -0.70
CA SER A 460 -20.66 -37.82 -0.73
C SER A 460 -21.12 -36.90 0.42
N THR A 461 -21.47 -35.63 0.17
CA THR A 461 -22.80 -35.26 -0.34
C THR A 461 -22.78 -33.91 -1.07
N ALA A 462 -23.46 -33.87 -2.22
CA ALA A 462 -23.49 -32.76 -3.16
C ALA A 462 -24.44 -31.62 -2.72
N LEU A 463 -23.90 -30.40 -2.67
CA LEU A 463 -24.65 -29.17 -2.94
C LEU A 463 -23.82 -28.37 -3.95
N ASN A 464 -24.24 -28.46 -5.22
CA ASN A 464 -23.59 -27.85 -6.37
C ASN A 464 -23.68 -26.32 -6.30
N ALA A 465 -22.56 -25.66 -6.01
CA ALA A 465 -22.32 -24.29 -6.44
C ALA A 465 -21.83 -24.34 -7.90
N PRO A 466 -22.37 -23.54 -8.83
CA PRO A 466 -21.93 -23.59 -10.22
C PRO A 466 -20.50 -23.05 -10.34
N SER A 467 -19.59 -23.96 -10.69
CA SER A 467 -18.24 -23.67 -11.18
C SER A 467 -18.37 -22.87 -12.48
N CYS A 468 -17.82 -21.66 -12.52
CA CYS A 468 -17.92 -20.74 -13.65
C CYS A 468 -16.74 -20.85 -14.64
N PHE A 469 -16.12 -22.01 -14.79
CA PHE A 469 -15.11 -22.25 -15.82
C PHE A 469 -15.23 -23.68 -16.33
N ASP A 470 -16.28 -23.94 -17.10
CA ASP A 470 -16.26 -24.99 -18.11
C ASP A 470 -17.01 -24.43 -19.32
N LEU A 471 -16.24 -23.81 -20.21
CA LEU A 471 -16.73 -23.03 -21.36
C LEU A 471 -15.97 -23.50 -22.60
N GLU A 472 -16.08 -24.79 -22.93
CA GLU A 472 -15.62 -25.31 -24.23
C GLU A 472 -16.66 -26.17 -24.95
N THR A 473 -17.88 -26.30 -24.43
CA THR A 473 -18.92 -27.02 -25.16
C THR A 473 -20.26 -26.37 -24.90
N ILE A 474 -20.71 -25.49 -25.81
CA ILE A 474 -22.09 -25.30 -26.31
C ILE A 474 -22.16 -23.97 -27.09
N SER A 475 -22.55 -24.09 -28.36
CA SER A 475 -22.88 -23.10 -29.40
C SER A 475 -21.76 -22.21 -29.96
N GLU A 476 -21.25 -22.61 -31.12
CA GLU A 476 -20.36 -21.86 -32.03
C GLU A 476 -21.05 -20.68 -32.75
N ASP A 477 -22.25 -20.25 -32.35
CA ASP A 477 -23.08 -19.29 -33.11
C ASP A 477 -23.16 -17.87 -32.51
N ASP A 478 -22.70 -17.66 -31.28
CA ASP A 478 -22.58 -16.30 -30.74
C ASP A 478 -21.16 -15.79 -31.07
N GLY A 479 -21.04 -15.09 -32.21
CA GLY A 479 -19.82 -14.46 -32.71
C GLY A 479 -19.19 -13.51 -31.69
N HIS A 480 -18.50 -14.08 -30.70
CA HIS A 480 -17.55 -13.41 -29.82
C HIS A 480 -16.35 -13.02 -30.67
N SER A 481 -16.55 -12.03 -31.55
CA SER A 481 -15.46 -11.29 -32.16
C SER A 481 -14.59 -10.83 -31.00
N THR A 482 -13.42 -11.44 -30.87
CA THR A 482 -12.37 -11.02 -29.96
C THR A 482 -12.25 -9.52 -30.16
N GLU A 483 -12.78 -8.77 -29.20
CA GLU A 483 -13.03 -7.34 -29.29
C GLU A 483 -11.70 -6.67 -29.64
N ILE A 484 -11.50 -6.37 -30.92
CA ILE A 484 -10.23 -5.87 -31.44
C ILE A 484 -10.05 -4.48 -30.83
N LEU A 485 -9.31 -4.43 -29.72
CA LEU A 485 -8.95 -3.20 -29.06
C LEU A 485 -8.11 -2.41 -30.06
N SER A 486 -8.62 -1.25 -30.48
CA SER A 486 -7.92 -0.34 -31.39
C SER A 486 -6.47 -0.17 -30.97
N ASP A 487 -5.58 -0.11 -31.96
CA ASP A 487 -4.17 0.08 -31.69
C ASP A 487 -3.88 1.41 -30.97
N PRO A 488 -2.84 1.44 -30.11
CA PRO A 488 -2.43 2.66 -29.43
C PRO A 488 -2.22 3.78 -30.45
N SER A 489 -2.87 4.93 -30.22
CA SER A 489 -2.56 6.13 -30.98
C SER A 489 -1.26 6.74 -30.45
N ASP A 490 -0.39 7.19 -31.34
CA ASP A 490 0.82 7.95 -30.95
C ASP A 490 0.46 9.28 -30.25
N SER A 491 -0.78 9.75 -30.39
CA SER A 491 -1.30 10.94 -29.70
C SER A 491 -1.91 10.64 -28.31
N GLU A 492 -1.84 9.40 -27.83
CA GLU A 492 -2.47 9.02 -26.56
C GLU A 492 -1.67 9.54 -25.35
N ASP A 493 -2.36 10.16 -24.41
CA ASP A 493 -1.75 10.59 -23.16
C ASP A 493 -1.17 9.40 -22.39
N ALA A 494 0.02 9.58 -21.83
CA ALA A 494 0.60 8.63 -20.90
C ALA A 494 0.50 9.16 -19.47
N TYR A 495 0.32 8.24 -18.53
CA TYR A 495 0.11 8.55 -17.12
C TYR A 495 1.19 7.88 -16.28
N VAL A 496 1.61 8.55 -15.22
CA VAL A 496 2.53 8.01 -14.21
C VAL A 496 2.00 8.32 -12.81
N PRO A 497 2.18 7.42 -11.83
CA PRO A 497 1.89 7.73 -10.43
C PRO A 497 2.69 8.93 -9.95
N LEU A 498 2.04 9.78 -9.17
CA LEU A 498 2.69 10.94 -8.58
C LEU A 498 3.49 10.51 -7.36
N THR A 499 4.75 10.12 -7.58
CA THR A 499 5.69 9.76 -6.50
C THR A 499 6.72 10.87 -6.27
N PRO A 500 7.39 10.89 -5.09
CA PRO A 500 8.49 11.81 -4.84
C PRO A 500 9.59 11.76 -5.91
N GLN A 501 9.87 10.58 -6.45
CA GLN A 501 10.88 10.39 -7.49
C GLN A 501 10.50 11.06 -8.82
N VAL A 502 9.23 10.98 -9.21
CA VAL A 502 8.70 11.66 -10.41
C VAL A 502 8.68 13.18 -10.21
N LEU A 503 8.30 13.62 -9.01
CA LEU A 503 8.12 15.04 -8.71
C LEU A 503 9.45 15.79 -8.48
N ARG A 504 10.47 15.08 -8.00
CA ARG A 504 11.80 15.60 -7.69
C ARG A 504 12.43 16.50 -8.77
N PRO A 505 12.63 16.06 -10.03
CA PRO A 505 13.30 16.90 -11.04
C PRO A 505 12.54 18.20 -11.29
N VAL A 506 11.21 18.14 -11.28
CA VAL A 506 10.33 19.29 -11.48
C VAL A 506 10.42 20.26 -10.31
N MET A 507 10.43 19.75 -9.08
CA MET A 507 10.61 20.58 -7.89
C MET A 507 11.96 21.28 -7.87
N LEU A 508 13.05 20.59 -8.20
CA LEU A 508 14.38 21.20 -8.28
C LEU A 508 14.42 22.29 -9.37
N ALA A 509 13.79 22.07 -10.53
CA ALA A 509 13.68 23.09 -11.58
C ALA A 509 12.87 24.32 -11.10
N ALA A 510 11.75 24.10 -10.41
CA ALA A 510 10.94 25.18 -9.84
C ALA A 510 11.68 25.97 -8.74
N LEU A 511 12.52 25.29 -7.95
CA LEU A 511 13.37 25.94 -6.94
C LEU A 511 14.41 26.84 -7.61
N ARG A 512 15.10 26.35 -8.65
CA ARG A 512 16.06 27.15 -9.43
C ARG A 512 15.41 28.40 -10.00
N ARG A 513 14.24 28.28 -10.64
CA ARG A 513 13.51 29.42 -11.19
C ARG A 513 13.17 30.45 -10.11
N SER A 514 12.74 29.97 -8.95
CA SER A 514 12.39 30.84 -7.82
C SER A 514 13.61 31.57 -7.24
N LEU A 515 14.75 30.89 -7.10
CA LEU A 515 16.01 31.47 -6.58
C LEU A 515 16.61 32.54 -7.50
N LEU A 516 16.32 32.50 -8.81
CA LEU A 516 16.71 33.60 -9.71
C LEU A 516 15.99 34.92 -9.38
N THR A 517 14.80 34.85 -8.75
CA THR A 517 13.99 36.02 -8.42
C THR A 517 14.12 36.47 -6.96
N GLN A 518 14.58 35.60 -6.06
CA GLN A 518 14.61 35.85 -4.62
C GLN A 518 16.01 35.58 -4.05
N ARG A 519 16.59 36.55 -3.32
CA ARG A 519 17.83 36.35 -2.55
C ARG A 519 17.49 35.84 -1.13
N GLY A 520 18.23 34.82 -0.68
CA GLY A 520 18.12 34.30 0.70
C GLY A 520 17.10 33.17 0.89
N GLY A 521 17.03 32.23 -0.06
CA GLY A 521 16.15 31.07 -0.03
C GLY A 521 14.71 31.36 -0.48
N VAL A 522 13.98 30.30 -0.83
CA VAL A 522 12.59 30.35 -1.31
C VAL A 522 11.65 29.83 -0.23
N ASP A 523 10.61 30.60 0.07
CA ASP A 523 9.53 30.15 0.95
C ASP A 523 8.75 28.99 0.32
N LEU A 524 8.35 28.00 1.14
CA LEU A 524 7.62 26.82 0.67
C LEU A 524 6.34 27.18 -0.12
N LYS A 525 5.57 28.20 0.31
CA LYS A 525 4.36 28.59 -0.42
C LYS A 525 4.70 29.18 -1.79
N SER A 526 5.77 29.96 -1.87
CA SER A 526 6.27 30.51 -3.14
C SER A 526 6.78 29.42 -4.07
N TRP A 527 7.50 28.43 -3.54
CA TRP A 527 7.99 27.29 -4.31
C TRP A 527 6.84 26.43 -4.85
N THR A 528 5.88 26.05 -4.01
CA THR A 528 4.70 25.28 -4.43
C THR A 528 3.85 26.08 -5.42
N LYS A 529 3.77 27.40 -5.29
CA LYS A 529 3.09 28.27 -6.28
C LYS A 529 3.80 28.24 -7.64
N ALA A 530 5.14 28.31 -7.66
CA ALA A 530 5.94 28.23 -8.88
C ALA A 530 5.93 26.83 -9.52
N LEU A 531 5.68 25.79 -8.73
CA LEU A 531 5.43 24.44 -9.22
C LEU A 531 4.05 24.35 -9.88
N ARG A 532 3.01 24.83 -9.19
CA ARG A 532 1.60 24.78 -9.67
C ARG A 532 1.28 25.75 -10.82
N SER A 533 2.15 26.71 -11.10
CA SER A 533 1.97 27.60 -12.27
C SER A 533 2.15 26.86 -13.60
N ASP A 534 2.82 25.71 -13.57
CA ASP A 534 2.90 24.81 -14.70
C ASP A 534 1.64 23.92 -14.69
N GLY A 535 0.78 24.06 -15.70
CA GLY A 535 -0.60 23.53 -15.68
C GLY A 535 -0.69 22.02 -15.42
N GLN A 536 0.35 21.27 -15.78
CA GLN A 536 0.51 19.84 -15.50
C GLN A 536 0.55 19.52 -14.00
N TRP A 537 1.11 20.44 -13.21
CA TRP A 537 1.42 20.27 -11.79
C TRP A 537 0.45 21.04 -10.88
N ALA A 538 -0.59 21.64 -11.44
CA ALA A 538 -1.56 22.47 -10.72
C ALA A 538 -2.30 21.70 -9.61
N ARG A 539 -2.43 20.37 -9.74
CA ARG A 539 -3.24 19.50 -8.85
C ARG A 539 -2.41 18.62 -7.91
N ILE A 540 -1.12 18.88 -7.76
CA ILE A 540 -0.27 18.12 -6.84
C ILE A 540 -0.76 18.29 -5.38
N PRO A 541 -1.01 17.21 -4.64
CA PRO A 541 -1.35 17.26 -3.22
C PRO A 541 -0.19 17.81 -2.37
N ASP A 542 -0.49 18.65 -1.38
CA ASP A 542 0.53 19.21 -0.48
C ASP A 542 1.34 18.14 0.26
N LEU A 543 0.72 16.97 0.52
CA LEU A 543 1.38 15.84 1.17
C LEU A 543 2.56 15.33 0.34
N VAL A 544 2.38 15.16 -0.97
CA VAL A 544 3.43 14.65 -1.87
C VAL A 544 4.54 15.68 -2.04
N VAL A 545 4.21 16.98 -2.07
CA VAL A 545 5.21 18.07 -2.07
C VAL A 545 6.09 17.98 -0.82
N LYS A 546 5.46 17.82 0.35
CA LYS A 546 6.17 17.71 1.62
C LYS A 546 7.07 16.48 1.68
N GLU A 547 6.55 15.33 1.29
CA GLU A 547 7.31 14.08 1.21
C GLU A 547 8.53 14.23 0.30
N THR A 548 8.35 14.83 -0.88
CA THR A 548 9.44 15.09 -1.83
C THR A 548 10.50 16.02 -1.23
N ILE A 549 10.10 17.03 -0.45
CA ILE A 549 11.05 17.92 0.25
C ILE A 549 11.83 17.16 1.31
N ASP A 550 11.17 16.29 2.08
CA ASP A 550 11.83 15.47 3.08
C ASP A 550 12.86 14.53 2.41
N THR A 551 12.50 13.86 1.30
CA THR A 551 13.44 13.06 0.50
C THR A 551 14.61 13.90 -0.03
N LEU A 552 14.35 15.07 -0.61
CA LEU A 552 15.39 15.97 -1.12
C LEU A 552 16.32 16.48 -0.01
N ARG A 553 15.81 16.65 1.21
CA ARG A 553 16.60 17.04 2.39
C ARG A 553 17.47 15.88 2.86
N GLU A 554 16.92 14.68 2.96
CA GLU A 554 17.63 13.47 3.37
C GLU A 554 18.78 13.14 2.42
N GLU A 555 18.57 13.35 1.12
CA GLU A 555 19.61 13.19 0.10
C GLU A 555 20.54 14.41 -0.05
N GLU A 556 20.44 15.40 0.86
CA GLU A 556 21.26 16.61 0.88
C GLU A 556 21.22 17.42 -0.43
N TRP A 557 20.10 17.42 -1.17
CA TRP A 557 19.94 18.30 -2.34
C TRP A 557 19.57 19.72 -1.94
N ILE A 558 18.75 19.83 -0.91
CA ILE A 558 18.25 21.11 -0.39
C ILE A 558 18.53 21.20 1.12
N SER A 559 18.72 22.41 1.61
CA SER A 559 18.81 22.71 3.04
C SER A 559 17.85 23.83 3.42
N ARG A 560 17.49 23.83 4.70
CA ARG A 560 16.64 24.87 5.31
C ARG A 560 17.52 26.02 5.78
N VAL A 561 17.34 27.20 5.20
CA VAL A 561 18.11 28.44 5.51
C VAL A 561 17.39 29.33 6.53
N GLY A 562 16.11 29.05 6.81
CA GLY A 562 15.30 29.74 7.81
C GLY A 562 14.03 28.95 8.17
N PRO A 563 13.12 29.50 8.99
CA PRO A 563 11.95 28.76 9.46
C PRO A 563 11.10 28.18 8.32
N ASP A 564 11.00 28.80 7.14
CA ASP A 564 10.27 28.17 6.01
C ASP A 564 10.98 28.37 4.67
N ARG A 565 12.29 28.62 4.71
CA ARG A 565 13.08 28.95 3.52
C ARG A 565 14.01 27.82 3.13
N TRP A 566 13.97 27.47 1.85
CA TRP A 566 14.75 26.38 1.26
C TRP A 566 15.73 26.92 0.22
N ASP A 567 16.91 26.34 0.19
CA ASP A 567 17.95 26.62 -0.80
C ASP A 567 18.67 25.31 -1.18
N PHE A 568 19.47 25.34 -2.24
CA PHE A 568 20.37 24.24 -2.56
C PHE A 568 21.48 24.13 -1.51
N THR A 569 21.83 22.90 -1.11
CA THR A 569 23.06 22.68 -0.34
C THR A 569 24.29 23.10 -1.13
N ARG A 570 25.37 23.52 -0.44
CA ARG A 570 26.63 23.87 -1.09
C ARG A 570 27.16 22.65 -1.87
N GLY A 571 27.17 22.74 -3.20
CA GLY A 571 27.61 21.67 -4.11
C GLY A 571 26.48 20.90 -4.81
N SER A 572 25.25 20.90 -4.29
CA SER A 572 24.11 20.29 -5.01
C SER A 572 23.63 21.12 -6.19
N TRP A 573 23.84 22.45 -6.18
CA TRP A 573 23.54 23.32 -7.32
C TRP A 573 24.22 22.82 -8.60
N ALA A 574 25.50 22.44 -8.52
CA ALA A 574 26.27 21.93 -9.64
C ALA A 574 25.79 20.53 -10.11
N ARG A 575 25.30 19.69 -9.18
CA ARG A 575 24.66 18.41 -9.52
C ARG A 575 23.31 18.62 -10.20
N SER A 576 22.55 19.61 -9.73
CA SER A 576 21.33 20.10 -10.36
C SER A 576 21.58 20.51 -11.82
N LEU A 577 22.67 21.24 -12.04
CA LEU A 577 23.40 21.46 -13.31
C LEU A 577 23.15 20.39 -14.37
N LYS A 578 23.37 19.13 -14.00
CA LYS A 578 23.50 18.02 -14.93
C LYS A 578 22.17 17.33 -15.27
N LEU A 579 21.09 17.63 -14.54
CA LEU A 579 19.76 17.04 -14.73
C LEU A 579 18.90 17.77 -15.79
N SER A 580 19.42 18.83 -16.41
CA SER A 580 18.76 19.59 -17.49
C SER A 580 19.54 19.46 -18.77
#